data_AF-A0A814CHK3-F1
#
_entry.id   AF-A0A814CHK3-F1
#
_cell.length_a   1.000
_cell.length_b   1.000
_cell.length_c   1.000
_cell.angle_alpha   90.00
_cell.angle_beta   90.00
_cell.angle_gamma   90.00
#
_symmetry.space_group_name_H-M   'P 1'
#
loop_
_entity.id
_entity.type
_entity.pdbx_description
1 polymer ?
#
loop_
_entity_poly.entity_id
_entity_poly.type
_entity_poly.pdbx_seq_one_letter_code
_entity_poly.pdbx_strand_id
1 'polypeptide(L)'
;MDSDMSLFEQDENDEALKYFNKSTEICNKSKPKNYYGLSVVCNNIASIYMKQGKSTDPIIIFNDIHYLLTNFFPNNYNALELMYNNTAVCYTHLGNHQEALKYNNKALEITNSFCPNNHSSSARDYHNIGSIHLKNNNYEEALQNLHKELGDISFSSEMFALRDEHICKESLD
;
A
#
# COMPACT_ATOMS: atom_id res chain seq x y z
N MET A 1 -12.08 -16.22 29.71
CA MET A 1 -10.76 -16.54 29.14
C MET A 1 -10.46 -15.66 27.94
N ASP A 2 -11.40 -15.50 27.00
CA ASP A 2 -11.21 -14.62 25.83
C ASP A 2 -11.07 -13.12 26.16
N SER A 3 -11.72 -12.63 27.22
CA SER A 3 -11.64 -11.22 27.65
C SER A 3 -10.27 -10.84 28.23
N ASP A 4 -9.66 -11.74 29.01
CA ASP A 4 -8.35 -11.50 29.63
C ASP A 4 -7.23 -11.59 28.59
N MET A 5 -7.37 -12.50 27.61
CA MET A 5 -6.46 -12.58 26.46
C MET A 5 -6.57 -11.34 25.56
N SER A 6 -7.77 -10.81 25.33
CA SER A 6 -7.95 -9.58 24.55
C SER A 6 -7.42 -8.33 25.24
N LEU A 7 -7.55 -8.23 26.58
CA LEU A 7 -7.05 -7.10 27.35
C LEU A 7 -5.52 -7.11 27.40
N PHE A 8 -4.93 -8.29 27.60
CA PHE A 8 -3.48 -8.49 27.56
C PHE A 8 -2.89 -8.15 26.20
N GLU A 9 -3.52 -8.60 25.10
CA GLU A 9 -3.11 -8.22 23.74
C GLU A 9 -3.26 -6.71 23.51
N GLN A 10 -4.26 -6.04 24.10
CA GLN A 10 -4.42 -4.58 24.00
C GLN A 10 -3.29 -3.84 24.70
N ASP A 11 -2.93 -4.24 25.92
CA ASP A 11 -1.85 -3.65 26.69
C ASP A 11 -0.49 -3.81 25.98
N GLU A 12 -0.21 -4.97 25.41
CA GLU A 12 1.02 -5.23 24.65
C GLU A 12 1.13 -4.35 23.39
N ASN A 13 0.01 -4.13 22.70
CA ASN A 13 -0.02 -3.30 21.49
C ASN A 13 0.14 -1.82 21.82
N ASP A 14 -0.50 -1.33 22.89
CA ASP A 14 -0.36 0.06 23.33
C ASP A 14 1.09 0.34 23.79
N GLU A 15 1.71 -0.64 24.43
CA GLU A 15 3.14 -0.61 24.76
C GLU A 15 4.02 -0.60 23.50
N ALA A 16 3.73 -1.44 22.50
CA ALA A 16 4.43 -1.46 21.23
C ALA A 16 4.32 -0.12 20.48
N LEU A 17 3.13 0.49 20.43
CA LEU A 17 2.91 1.82 19.84
C LEU A 17 3.75 2.90 20.54
N LYS A 18 3.87 2.84 21.87
CA LYS A 18 4.73 3.75 22.65
C LYS A 18 6.20 3.61 22.26
N TYR A 19 6.70 2.38 22.07
CA TYR A 19 8.07 2.15 21.62
C TYR A 19 8.30 2.60 20.18
N PHE A 20 7.32 2.41 19.29
CA PHE A 20 7.37 2.91 17.93
C PHE A 20 7.42 4.44 17.87
N ASN A 21 6.61 5.13 18.66
CA ASN A 21 6.69 6.59 18.77
C ASN A 21 8.07 7.08 19.24
N LYS A 22 8.68 6.40 20.22
CA LYS A 22 10.06 6.69 20.65
C LYS A 22 11.08 6.43 19.53
N SER A 23 10.93 5.31 18.81
CA SER A 23 11.80 4.98 17.68
C SER A 23 11.73 6.03 16.56
N THR A 24 10.52 6.52 16.26
CA THR A 24 10.29 7.63 15.33
C THR A 24 11.07 8.88 15.75
N GLU A 25 11.01 9.23 17.03
CA GLU A 25 11.72 10.39 17.56
C GLU A 25 13.25 10.25 17.44
N ILE A 26 13.80 9.07 17.76
CA ILE A 26 15.24 8.77 17.66
C ILE A 26 15.70 8.83 16.20
N CYS A 27 14.98 8.14 15.30
CA CYS A 27 15.34 8.12 13.88
C CYS A 27 15.22 9.50 13.22
N ASN A 28 14.31 10.36 13.71
CA ASN A 28 14.22 11.76 13.26
C ASN A 28 15.38 12.63 13.78
N LYS A 29 15.85 12.39 15.01
CA LYS A 29 16.96 13.13 15.62
C LYS A 29 18.34 12.69 15.11
N SER A 30 18.44 11.54 14.43
CA SER A 30 19.72 11.05 13.90
C SER A 30 20.31 11.95 12.81
N LYS A 31 21.64 12.02 12.72
CA LYS A 31 22.35 12.71 11.64
C LYS A 31 23.38 11.75 11.01
N PRO A 32 23.22 11.37 9.72
CA PRO A 32 22.10 11.72 8.83
C PRO A 32 20.76 11.12 9.32
N LYS A 33 19.63 11.66 8.83
CA LYS A 33 18.29 11.16 9.17
C LYS A 33 18.13 9.70 8.71
N ASN A 34 17.61 8.84 9.59
CA ASN A 34 17.42 7.42 9.30
C ASN A 34 16.04 7.14 8.69
N TYR A 35 15.89 7.46 7.40
CA TYR A 35 14.62 7.29 6.67
C TYR A 35 14.17 5.82 6.57
N TYR A 36 15.11 4.88 6.52
CA TYR A 36 14.78 3.45 6.48
C TYR A 36 14.15 2.96 7.79
N GLY A 37 14.76 3.28 8.94
CA GLY A 37 14.21 2.93 10.24
C GLY A 37 12.81 3.49 10.47
N LEU A 38 12.54 4.68 9.92
CA LEU A 38 11.23 5.32 9.98
C LEU A 38 10.16 4.61 9.16
N SER A 39 10.52 4.17 7.94
CA SER A 39 9.63 3.34 7.12
C SER A 39 9.24 2.05 7.82
N VAL A 40 10.18 1.40 8.51
CA VAL A 40 9.93 0.19 9.31
C VAL A 40 8.95 0.47 10.45
N VAL A 41 9.11 1.59 11.15
CA VAL A 41 8.19 1.98 12.22
C VAL A 41 6.76 2.19 11.70
N CYS A 42 6.61 2.86 10.56
CA CYS A 42 5.29 3.07 9.94
C CYS A 42 4.62 1.74 9.53
N ASN A 43 5.39 0.80 8.97
CA ASN A 43 4.91 -0.55 8.67
C ASN A 43 4.39 -1.28 9.92
N ASN A 44 5.14 -1.19 11.02
CA ASN A 44 4.78 -1.91 12.24
C ASN A 44 3.53 -1.31 12.91
N ILE A 45 3.39 0.02 12.90
CA ILE A 45 2.16 0.70 13.39
C ILE A 45 0.95 0.25 12.56
N ALA A 46 1.07 0.25 11.23
CA ALA A 46 0.00 -0.21 10.35
C ALA A 46 -0.37 -1.68 10.61
N SER A 47 0.63 -2.55 10.80
CA SER A 47 0.43 -3.97 11.11
C SER A 47 -0.30 -4.21 12.43
N ILE A 48 0.03 -3.45 13.49
CA ILE A 48 -0.70 -3.50 14.76
C ILE A 48 -2.17 -3.15 14.57
N TYR A 49 -2.44 -2.03 13.88
CA TYR A 49 -3.82 -1.61 13.63
C TYR A 49 -4.61 -2.61 12.77
N MET A 50 -3.95 -3.26 11.81
CA MET A 50 -4.55 -4.37 11.05
C MET A 50 -4.90 -5.56 11.95
N LYS A 51 -3.98 -5.97 12.84
CA LYS A 51 -4.14 -7.13 13.72
C LYS A 51 -5.23 -6.92 14.78
N GLN A 52 -5.38 -5.70 15.29
CA GLN A 52 -6.34 -5.38 16.34
C GLN A 52 -7.81 -5.37 15.89
N GLY A 53 -8.11 -5.48 14.58
CA GLY A 53 -9.47 -5.28 14.09
C GLY A 53 -9.98 -3.83 14.27
N LYS A 54 -9.20 -2.94 14.89
CA LYS A 54 -9.37 -1.47 14.82
C LYS A 54 -9.21 -0.93 13.39
N SER A 55 -8.81 -1.80 12.47
CA SER A 55 -8.92 -1.66 11.02
C SER A 55 -10.34 -1.40 10.50
N THR A 56 -11.37 -1.22 11.34
CA THR A 56 -12.68 -0.74 10.87
C THR A 56 -12.59 0.59 10.11
N ASP A 57 -11.55 1.39 10.34
CA ASP A 57 -11.29 2.59 9.55
C ASP A 57 -9.80 2.80 9.20
N PRO A 58 -9.37 2.39 7.98
CA PRO A 58 -8.01 2.65 7.49
C PRO A 58 -7.63 4.14 7.43
N ILE A 59 -8.60 5.07 7.51
CA ILE A 59 -8.32 6.51 7.59
C ILE A 59 -7.59 6.87 8.89
N ILE A 60 -7.80 6.13 9.99
CA ILE A 60 -7.09 6.39 11.25
C ILE A 60 -5.60 6.11 11.05
N ILE A 61 -5.28 4.95 10.48
CA ILE A 61 -3.90 4.55 10.13
C ILE A 61 -3.27 5.59 9.19
N PHE A 62 -4.02 5.98 8.17
CA PHE A 62 -3.60 6.99 7.21
C PHE A 62 -3.27 8.32 7.88
N ASN A 63 -4.17 8.85 8.71
CA ASN A 63 -4.02 10.17 9.34
C ASN A 63 -2.86 10.22 10.33
N ASP A 64 -2.71 9.19 11.17
CA ASP A 64 -1.61 9.12 12.14
C ASP A 64 -0.26 9.08 11.43
N ILE A 65 -0.11 8.20 10.44
CA ILE A 65 1.14 8.06 9.70
C ILE A 65 1.39 9.30 8.82
N HIS A 66 0.35 9.86 8.18
CA HIS A 66 0.46 11.07 7.37
C HIS A 66 0.88 12.29 8.22
N TYR A 67 0.33 12.43 9.43
CA TYR A 67 0.76 13.46 10.38
C TYR A 67 2.25 13.31 10.71
N LEU A 68 2.72 12.09 10.95
CA LEU A 68 4.14 11.84 11.23
C LEU A 68 5.01 12.20 10.02
N LEU A 69 4.61 11.77 8.81
CA LEU A 69 5.34 12.05 7.57
C LEU A 69 5.44 13.54 7.26
N THR A 70 4.32 14.25 7.36
CA THR A 70 4.28 15.68 7.03
C THR A 70 5.05 16.55 8.04
N ASN A 71 4.96 16.23 9.34
CA ASN A 71 5.59 17.06 10.38
C ASN A 71 7.06 16.74 10.63
N PHE A 72 7.48 15.48 10.48
CA PHE A 72 8.85 15.07 10.83
C PHE A 72 9.69 14.71 9.59
N PHE A 73 9.04 14.38 8.47
CA PHE A 73 9.70 13.82 7.28
C PHE A 73 9.26 14.49 5.96
N PRO A 74 9.32 15.83 5.85
CA PRO A 74 9.00 16.50 4.60
C PRO A 74 9.94 15.95 3.51
N ASN A 75 9.35 15.46 2.42
CA ASN A 75 10.02 14.86 1.25
C ASN A 75 10.57 13.42 1.43
N ASN A 76 10.14 12.66 2.45
CA ASN A 76 10.42 11.22 2.49
C ASN A 76 9.39 10.44 1.64
N TYR A 77 9.56 10.52 0.32
CA TYR A 77 8.64 9.91 -0.64
C TYR A 77 8.54 8.38 -0.52
N ASN A 78 9.62 7.70 -0.14
CA ASN A 78 9.60 6.25 0.12
C ASN A 78 8.67 5.88 1.28
N ALA A 79 8.71 6.62 2.38
CA ALA A 79 7.83 6.34 3.51
C ALA A 79 6.38 6.74 3.23
N LEU A 80 6.17 7.77 2.42
CA LEU A 80 4.84 8.17 1.93
C LEU A 80 4.24 7.11 0.99
N GLU A 81 5.02 6.57 0.07
CA GLU A 81 4.64 5.47 -0.82
C GLU A 81 4.25 4.21 -0.03
N LEU A 82 5.09 3.78 0.92
CA LEU A 82 4.81 2.63 1.79
C LEU A 82 3.51 2.80 2.60
N MET A 83 3.27 4.00 3.11
CA MET A 83 2.05 4.32 3.86
C MET A 83 0.80 4.15 2.98
N TYR A 84 0.85 4.62 1.72
CA TYR A 84 -0.25 4.46 0.79
C TYR A 84 -0.50 2.99 0.46
N ASN A 85 0.57 2.22 0.24
CA ASN A 85 0.50 0.77 0.02
C ASN A 85 -0.15 0.03 1.19
N ASN A 86 0.28 0.30 2.43
CA ASN A 86 -0.29 -0.34 3.62
C ASN A 86 -1.77 0.01 3.82
N THR A 87 -2.13 1.28 3.56
CA THR A 87 -3.53 1.73 3.61
C THR A 87 -4.38 0.96 2.59
N ALA A 88 -3.86 0.77 1.37
CA ALA A 88 -4.53 0.00 0.35
C ALA A 88 -4.71 -1.48 0.71
N VAL A 89 -3.69 -2.10 1.32
CA VAL A 89 -3.77 -3.47 1.84
C VAL A 89 -4.86 -3.57 2.91
N CYS A 90 -4.95 -2.60 3.83
CA CYS A 90 -6.01 -2.55 4.85
C CYS A 90 -7.40 -2.53 4.20
N TYR A 91 -7.65 -1.61 3.26
CA TYR A 91 -8.92 -1.53 2.54
C TYR A 91 -9.24 -2.83 1.77
N THR A 92 -8.21 -3.49 1.22
CA THR A 92 -8.38 -4.78 0.54
C THR A 92 -8.85 -5.86 1.50
N HIS A 93 -8.32 -5.92 2.72
CA HIS A 93 -8.76 -6.87 3.74
C HIS A 93 -10.18 -6.61 4.24
N LEU A 94 -10.63 -5.36 4.22
CA LEU A 94 -12.00 -4.97 4.57
C LEU A 94 -13.00 -5.16 3.42
N GLY A 95 -12.55 -5.60 2.25
CA GLY A 95 -13.39 -5.74 1.05
C GLY A 95 -13.73 -4.41 0.35
N ASN A 96 -13.16 -3.29 0.80
CA ASN A 96 -13.35 -1.99 0.15
C ASN A 96 -12.32 -1.79 -0.96
N HIS A 97 -12.53 -2.49 -2.07
CA HIS A 97 -11.58 -2.58 -3.17
C HIS A 97 -11.39 -1.24 -3.92
N GLN A 98 -12.40 -0.36 -3.96
CA GLN A 98 -12.28 0.94 -4.61
C GLN A 98 -11.32 1.88 -3.87
N GLU A 99 -11.44 1.99 -2.54
CA GLU A 99 -10.49 2.78 -1.76
C GLU A 99 -9.10 2.15 -1.80
N ALA A 100 -9.00 0.81 -1.80
CA ALA A 100 -7.72 0.13 -1.97
C ALA A 100 -7.00 0.53 -3.27
N LEU A 101 -7.71 0.51 -4.41
CA LEU A 101 -7.15 0.92 -5.70
C LEU A 101 -6.72 2.39 -5.69
N LYS A 102 -7.52 3.27 -5.11
CA LYS A 102 -7.19 4.70 -5.00
C LYS A 102 -5.88 4.93 -4.25
N TYR A 103 -5.66 4.23 -3.13
CA TYR A 103 -4.43 4.39 -2.36
C TYR A 103 -3.22 3.72 -3.03
N ASN A 104 -3.36 2.55 -3.65
CA ASN A 104 -2.27 1.95 -4.44
C ASN A 104 -1.88 2.83 -5.64
N ASN A 105 -2.83 3.46 -6.32
CA ASN A 105 -2.53 4.39 -7.41
C ASN A 105 -1.73 5.61 -6.93
N LYS A 106 -1.99 6.12 -5.73
CA LYS A 106 -1.18 7.18 -5.12
C LYS A 106 0.25 6.72 -4.78
N ALA A 107 0.41 5.48 -4.31
CA ALA A 107 1.74 4.88 -4.11
C ALA A 107 2.51 4.81 -5.44
N LEU A 108 1.86 4.29 -6.48
CA LEU A 108 2.42 4.17 -7.82
C LEU A 108 2.79 5.54 -8.44
N GLU A 109 1.97 6.57 -8.25
CA GLU A 109 2.27 7.93 -8.68
C GLU A 109 3.55 8.47 -8.02
N ILE A 110 3.74 8.21 -6.72
CA ILE A 110 4.96 8.59 -6.02
C ILE A 110 6.16 7.80 -6.55
N THR A 111 6.01 6.48 -6.71
CA THR A 111 7.07 5.63 -7.25
C THR A 111 7.53 6.15 -8.62
N ASN A 112 6.60 6.43 -9.53
CA ASN A 112 6.91 6.92 -10.87
C ASN A 112 7.52 8.33 -10.86
N SER A 113 7.06 9.22 -9.97
CA SER A 113 7.46 10.63 -9.97
C SER A 113 8.78 10.88 -9.23
N PHE A 114 9.01 10.17 -8.13
CA PHE A 114 10.10 10.46 -7.19
C PHE A 114 11.08 9.29 -7.02
N CYS A 115 10.71 8.08 -7.46
CA CYS A 115 11.54 6.88 -7.37
C CYS A 115 11.59 6.09 -8.70
N PRO A 116 11.85 6.73 -9.85
CA PRO A 116 11.65 6.10 -11.18
C PRO A 116 12.54 4.89 -11.46
N ASN A 117 13.66 4.76 -10.75
CA ASN A 117 14.57 3.61 -10.87
C ASN A 117 14.33 2.53 -9.79
N ASN A 118 13.30 2.69 -8.96
CA ASN A 118 12.96 1.77 -7.89
C ASN A 118 11.99 0.70 -8.41
N HIS A 119 12.51 -0.15 -9.30
CA HIS A 119 11.74 -1.22 -9.96
C HIS A 119 11.06 -2.16 -8.97
N SER A 120 11.67 -2.39 -7.80
CA SER A 120 11.07 -3.22 -6.74
C SER A 120 9.79 -2.61 -6.15
N SER A 121 9.73 -1.28 -6.02
CA SER A 121 8.52 -0.61 -5.52
C SER A 121 7.43 -0.59 -6.58
N SER A 122 7.80 -0.31 -7.84
CA SER A 122 6.84 -0.37 -8.97
C SER A 122 6.24 -1.77 -9.12
N ALA A 123 7.06 -2.82 -9.05
CA ALA A 123 6.60 -4.19 -9.13
C ALA A 123 5.58 -4.52 -8.04
N ARG A 124 5.88 -4.11 -6.79
CA ARG A 124 4.94 -4.27 -5.66
C ARG A 124 3.64 -3.50 -5.85
N ASP A 125 3.71 -2.26 -6.34
CA ASP A 125 2.51 -1.44 -6.59
C ASP A 125 1.59 -2.13 -7.61
N TYR A 126 2.17 -2.59 -8.73
CA TYR A 126 1.43 -3.34 -9.75
C TYR A 126 0.89 -4.67 -9.23
N HIS A 127 1.68 -5.40 -8.44
CA HIS A 127 1.23 -6.63 -7.78
C HIS A 127 -0.04 -6.40 -6.94
N ASN A 128 -0.01 -5.37 -6.10
CA ASN A 128 -1.12 -5.05 -5.21
C ASN A 128 -2.37 -4.64 -5.99
N ILE A 129 -2.22 -3.83 -7.04
CA ILE A 129 -3.32 -3.45 -7.94
C ILE A 129 -3.90 -4.68 -8.65
N GLY A 130 -3.04 -5.55 -9.20
CA GLY A 130 -3.45 -6.78 -9.86
C GLY A 130 -4.21 -7.72 -8.91
N SER A 131 -3.72 -7.89 -7.69
CA SER A 131 -4.37 -8.70 -6.64
C SER A 131 -5.78 -8.18 -6.29
N ILE A 132 -5.97 -6.85 -6.21
CA ILE A 132 -7.29 -6.26 -5.97
C ILE A 132 -8.23 -6.53 -7.14
N HIS A 133 -7.75 -6.40 -8.38
CA HIS A 133 -8.56 -6.72 -9.56
C HIS A 133 -8.95 -8.20 -9.61
N LEU A 134 -8.05 -9.13 -9.25
CA LEU A 134 -8.40 -10.55 -9.11
C LEU A 134 -9.52 -10.77 -8.10
N LYS A 135 -9.46 -10.12 -6.94
CA LYS A 135 -10.52 -10.20 -5.90
C LYS A 135 -11.87 -9.65 -6.38
N ASN A 136 -11.85 -8.70 -7.31
CA ASN A 136 -13.04 -8.13 -7.94
C ASN A 136 -13.54 -8.89 -9.18
N ASN A 137 -12.88 -9.98 -9.60
CA ASN A 137 -13.14 -10.68 -10.87
C ASN A 137 -12.84 -9.85 -12.13
N ASN A 138 -12.00 -8.81 -12.01
CA ASN A 138 -11.51 -7.99 -13.11
C ASN A 138 -10.25 -8.62 -13.70
N TYR A 139 -10.42 -9.74 -14.41
CA TYR A 139 -9.30 -10.57 -14.84
C TYR A 139 -8.38 -9.89 -15.86
N GLU A 140 -8.93 -9.05 -16.76
CA GLU A 140 -8.15 -8.34 -17.77
C GLU A 140 -7.20 -7.32 -17.12
N GLU A 141 -7.71 -6.49 -16.22
CA GLU A 141 -6.90 -5.50 -15.50
C GLU A 141 -5.90 -6.18 -14.56
N ALA A 142 -6.28 -7.31 -13.94
CA ALA A 142 -5.35 -8.10 -13.15
C ALA A 142 -4.15 -8.58 -13.98
N LEU A 143 -4.41 -9.19 -15.14
CA LEU A 143 -3.38 -9.65 -16.07
C LEU A 143 -2.48 -8.49 -16.51
N GLN A 144 -3.06 -7.38 -16.95
CA GLN A 144 -2.29 -6.20 -17.36
C GLN A 144 -1.32 -5.72 -16.26
N ASN A 145 -1.75 -5.72 -15.00
CA ASN A 145 -0.90 -5.30 -13.90
C ASN A 145 0.19 -6.33 -13.57
N LEU A 146 -0.10 -7.63 -13.64
CA LEU A 146 0.91 -8.69 -13.47
C LEU A 146 2.00 -8.60 -14.55
N HIS A 147 1.66 -8.24 -15.79
CA HIS A 147 2.66 -8.01 -16.83
C HIS A 147 3.53 -6.79 -16.56
N LYS A 148 2.94 -5.69 -16.07
CA LYS A 148 3.70 -4.51 -15.65
C LYS A 148 4.62 -4.81 -14.46
N GLU A 149 4.19 -5.65 -13.52
CA GLU A 149 5.01 -6.15 -12.41
C GLU A 149 6.28 -6.86 -12.92
N LEU A 150 6.13 -7.72 -13.94
CA LEU A 150 7.23 -8.48 -14.55
C LEU A 150 8.13 -7.64 -15.48
N GLY A 151 7.76 -6.40 -15.78
CA GLY A 151 8.46 -5.56 -16.76
C GLY A 151 8.16 -5.92 -18.22
N ASP A 152 7.20 -6.81 -18.47
CA ASP A 152 6.77 -7.22 -19.81
C ASP A 152 5.75 -6.23 -20.39
N ILE A 153 6.26 -5.15 -20.98
CA ILE A 153 5.44 -4.13 -21.65
C ILE A 153 4.78 -4.69 -22.93
N SER A 154 5.40 -5.70 -23.56
CA SER A 154 4.97 -6.35 -24.81
C SER A 154 3.59 -7.00 -24.74
N PHE A 155 3.22 -7.59 -23.60
CA PHE A 155 1.92 -8.24 -23.44
C PHE A 155 0.76 -7.24 -23.41
N SER A 156 1.02 -6.01 -22.93
CA SER A 156 0.00 -4.95 -22.90
C SER A 156 -0.44 -4.55 -24.31
N SER A 157 0.50 -4.43 -25.26
CA SER A 157 0.21 -4.10 -26.66
C SER A 157 -0.58 -5.18 -27.40
N GLU A 158 -0.30 -6.46 -27.14
CA GLU A 158 -1.02 -7.58 -27.76
C GLU A 158 -2.47 -7.67 -27.24
N MET A 159 -2.72 -7.41 -25.96
CA MET A 159 -4.08 -7.36 -25.39
C MET A 159 -4.94 -6.22 -25.98
N PHE A 160 -4.37 -5.03 -26.18
CA PHE A 160 -5.10 -3.94 -26.84
C PHE A 160 -5.48 -4.31 -28.28
N ALA A 161 -4.57 -4.94 -29.03
CA ALA A 161 -4.83 -5.39 -30.39
C ALA A 161 -5.95 -6.45 -30.46
N LEU A 162 -5.97 -7.40 -29.52
CA LEU A 162 -7.02 -8.44 -29.46
C LEU A 162 -8.39 -7.89 -29.05
N ARG A 163 -8.42 -6.88 -28.16
CA ARG A 163 -9.67 -6.21 -27.76
C ARG A 163 -10.31 -5.46 -28.92
N ASP A 164 -9.52 -4.75 -29.73
CA ASP A 164 -10.01 -4.03 -30.90
C ASP A 164 -10.54 -4.98 -31.99
N GLU A 165 -9.93 -6.17 -32.13
CA GLU A 165 -10.45 -7.21 -33.03
C GLU A 165 -11.79 -7.81 -32.57
N HIS A 166 -12.01 -7.95 -31.25
CA HIS A 166 -13.25 -8.51 -30.72
C HIS A 166 -14.41 -7.49 -30.80
N ILE A 167 -14.15 -6.22 -30.49
CA ILE A 167 -15.14 -5.13 -30.63
C ILE A 167 -15.55 -4.94 -32.10
N CYS A 168 -14.62 -5.06 -33.04
CA CYS A 168 -14.95 -5.00 -34.48
C CYS A 168 -15.88 -6.14 -34.92
N LYS A 169 -15.70 -7.36 -34.39
CA LYS A 169 -16.54 -8.53 -34.74
C LYS A 169 -17.95 -8.46 -34.18
N GLU A 170 -18.14 -7.91 -32.97
CA GLU A 170 -19.47 -7.75 -32.37
C GLU A 170 -20.28 -6.57 -32.95
N SER A 171 -19.65 -5.67 -33.72
CA SER A 171 -20.31 -4.53 -34.38
C SER A 171 -20.83 -4.82 -35.79
N LEU A 172 -20.71 -6.06 -36.27
CA LEU A 172 -21.04 -6.48 -37.63
C LEU A 172 -22.23 -7.46 -37.74
N ASP A 173 -22.90 -7.79 -36.63
CA ASP A 173 -24.16 -8.54 -36.60
C ASP A 173 -25.33 -7.64 -36.15
#